data_AF-W6XYL5-F1
#
_entry.id   AF-W6XYL5-F1
#
_cell.length_a   1.000
_cell.length_b   1.000
_cell.length_c   1.000
_cell.angle_alpha   90.00
_cell.angle_beta   90.00
_cell.angle_gamma   90.00
#
_symmetry.space_group_name_H-M   'P 1'
#
loop_
_entity.id
_entity.type
_entity.pdbx_description
1 polymer ?
#
loop_
_entity_poly.entity_id
_entity_poly.type
_entity_poly.pdbx_seq_one_letter_code
_entity_poly.pdbx_strand_id
1 'polypeptide(L)'
;MKATTKEQVFGILKDGFLSALCSLFQLDPALAEDSRFLDNPLDGFGVDSLLAVEIRTWWLKTLQVNIPVMKILSGVTVRDIIEFGVEGLSQELTPNLADQEETIVENGNVGGEIQDDIQLQNGTNSNEATYVNQMRQLPAVIRLMELSFNQQLYWFGLTSMQDKTALNHTACYRVNGKLRIESLERVILHLGQVHDALRMCFRTSQGQTSLGIVESCTLRVEQQQVTNRAEADAIVQKVQATPYDLEYGETVRIIVLSLSETEHYLVTGSHSLVLDGLSSILLLRQIAQLYEDESCLEKADIYQYSDWASAQLEAYKCGSFESSLQWWKKRWTTCPPPLPMLRVACSKTRPLLGDYDNVRAEALISKAIKSRIWSVCRRNKTRPFHFFLAAFHALLARLSDAEEIAIGISDSNRPQQGTMQSLGAFANIVPIRGSCDLSQRFNTVMKDYGEKAAAALQHSNVPFHLLLSK
;
A
#
# COMPACT_ATOMS: atom_id res chain seq x y z
N MET A 1 12.20 -30.67 -14.30
CA MET A 1 12.03 -32.09 -14.69
C MET A 1 10.65 -32.25 -15.32
N LYS A 2 10.42 -33.24 -16.20
CA LYS A 2 9.05 -33.59 -16.62
C LYS A 2 8.44 -34.55 -15.59
N ALA A 3 7.55 -34.04 -14.75
CA ALA A 3 6.80 -34.86 -13.79
C ALA A 3 5.65 -35.61 -14.49
N THR A 4 5.40 -36.85 -14.07
CA THR A 4 4.33 -37.73 -14.59
C THR A 4 3.35 -38.20 -13.51
N THR A 5 3.58 -37.89 -12.22
CA THR A 5 2.64 -38.17 -11.12
C THR A 5 2.41 -36.93 -10.25
N LYS A 6 1.28 -36.91 -9.52
CA LYS A 6 1.00 -35.84 -8.56
C LYS A 6 2.07 -35.73 -7.46
N GLU A 7 2.67 -36.84 -7.02
CA GLU A 7 3.75 -36.78 -6.02
C GLU A 7 5.04 -36.15 -6.57
N GLN A 8 5.35 -36.37 -7.85
CA GLN A 8 6.49 -35.72 -8.51
C GLN A 8 6.26 -34.22 -8.69
N VAL A 9 5.04 -33.81 -9.05
CA VAL A 9 4.64 -32.38 -9.10
C VAL A 9 4.72 -31.76 -7.70
N PHE A 10 4.18 -32.44 -6.67
CA PHE A 10 4.31 -32.01 -5.28
C PHE A 10 5.79 -31.85 -4.88
N GLY A 11 6.67 -32.79 -5.23
CA GLY A 11 8.10 -32.70 -4.95
C GLY A 11 8.76 -31.44 -5.53
N ILE A 12 8.53 -31.17 -6.82
CA ILE A 12 9.06 -29.98 -7.51
C ILE A 12 8.51 -28.68 -6.90
N LEU A 13 7.19 -28.62 -6.65
CA LEU A 13 6.56 -27.46 -6.02
C LEU A 13 7.05 -27.25 -4.58
N LYS A 14 7.27 -28.33 -3.83
CA LYS A 14 7.80 -28.32 -2.46
C LYS A 14 9.19 -27.69 -2.43
N ASP A 15 10.12 -28.12 -3.29
CA ASP A 15 11.47 -27.54 -3.35
C ASP A 15 11.44 -26.05 -3.75
N GLY A 16 10.65 -25.68 -4.77
CA GLY A 16 10.51 -24.29 -5.22
C GLY A 16 9.85 -23.37 -4.19
N PHE A 17 8.75 -23.81 -3.58
CA PHE A 17 8.00 -23.02 -2.60
C PHE A 17 8.73 -22.91 -1.26
N LEU A 18 9.43 -23.95 -0.80
CA LEU A 18 10.23 -23.88 0.43
C LEU A 18 11.37 -22.86 0.32
N SER A 19 12.04 -22.78 -0.84
CA SER A 19 13.06 -21.76 -1.11
C SER A 19 12.46 -20.34 -1.05
N ALA A 20 11.33 -20.12 -1.71
CA ALA A 20 10.60 -18.86 -1.66
C ALA A 20 10.13 -18.48 -0.24
N LEU A 21 9.65 -19.47 0.53
CA LEU A 21 9.20 -19.27 1.90
C LEU A 21 10.36 -18.97 2.84
N CYS A 22 11.51 -19.65 2.74
CA CYS A 22 12.69 -19.31 3.55
C CYS A 22 13.18 -17.88 3.27
N SER A 23 13.13 -17.43 2.01
CA SER A 23 13.42 -16.05 1.62
C SER A 23 12.41 -15.05 2.23
N LEU A 24 11.10 -15.26 2.02
CA LEU A 24 10.03 -14.38 2.52
C LEU A 24 10.03 -14.23 4.05
N PHE A 25 10.33 -15.31 4.78
CA PHE A 25 10.29 -15.34 6.25
C PHE A 25 11.66 -15.16 6.92
N GLN A 26 12.73 -14.97 6.13
CA GLN A 26 14.12 -14.89 6.60
C GLN A 26 14.51 -16.07 7.50
N LEU A 27 14.11 -17.28 7.10
CA LEU A 27 14.39 -18.53 7.79
C LEU A 27 15.71 -19.14 7.30
N ASP A 28 16.38 -19.87 8.19
CA ASP A 28 17.52 -20.71 7.83
C ASP A 28 17.08 -21.79 6.81
N PRO A 29 17.67 -21.86 5.60
CA PRO A 29 17.33 -22.86 4.60
C PRO A 29 17.46 -24.31 5.10
N ALA A 30 18.33 -24.59 6.08
CA ALA A 30 18.47 -25.92 6.67
C ALA A 30 17.18 -26.40 7.38
N LEU A 31 16.28 -25.50 7.76
CA LEU A 31 14.97 -25.86 8.31
C LEU A 31 14.07 -26.54 7.28
N ALA A 32 14.24 -26.25 5.99
CA ALA A 32 13.44 -26.83 4.90
C ALA A 32 13.79 -28.31 4.60
N GLU A 33 14.91 -28.81 5.13
CA GLU A 33 15.34 -30.22 5.01
C GLU A 33 14.67 -31.14 6.05
N ASP A 34 14.13 -30.59 7.14
CA ASP A 34 13.36 -31.36 8.13
C ASP A 34 11.97 -31.72 7.56
N SER A 35 11.66 -33.01 7.48
CA SER A 35 10.36 -33.48 6.98
C SER A 35 9.17 -32.92 7.75
N ARG A 36 9.35 -32.56 9.03
CA ARG A 36 8.34 -31.94 9.90
C ARG A 36 8.09 -30.47 9.56
N PHE A 37 8.95 -29.83 8.75
CA PHE A 37 8.75 -28.45 8.32
C PHE A 37 7.44 -28.28 7.54
N LEU A 38 7.11 -29.28 6.71
CA LEU A 38 5.88 -29.31 5.91
C LEU A 38 4.61 -29.30 6.77
N ASP A 39 4.67 -29.93 7.94
CA ASP A 39 3.54 -30.12 8.84
C ASP A 39 3.38 -28.97 9.85
N ASN A 40 4.28 -27.97 9.82
CA ASN A 40 4.13 -26.76 10.63
C ASN A 40 3.00 -25.89 10.08
N PRO A 41 2.07 -25.41 10.93
CA PRO A 41 1.06 -24.42 10.53
C PRO A 41 1.74 -23.07 10.25
N LEU A 42 1.23 -22.37 9.24
CA LEU A 42 1.83 -21.14 8.72
C LEU A 42 1.86 -19.98 9.72
N ASP A 43 0.91 -19.92 10.66
CA ASP A 43 0.94 -18.96 11.77
C ASP A 43 2.06 -19.25 12.80
N GLY A 44 2.65 -20.45 12.74
CA GLY A 44 3.86 -20.84 13.47
C GLY A 44 5.06 -19.99 13.09
N PHE A 45 5.26 -19.75 11.78
CA PHE A 45 6.31 -18.90 11.21
C PHE A 45 6.03 -17.40 11.35
N GLY A 46 4.84 -17.03 11.86
CA GLY A 46 4.47 -15.63 12.10
C GLY A 46 3.82 -14.92 10.89
N VAL A 47 3.27 -15.67 9.93
CA VAL A 47 2.48 -15.15 8.81
C VAL A 47 1.41 -14.16 9.30
N ASP A 48 1.45 -12.96 8.74
CA ASP A 48 0.44 -11.92 8.90
C ASP A 48 -0.27 -11.61 7.57
N SER A 49 -1.15 -10.62 7.57
CA SER A 49 -1.93 -10.25 6.37
C SER A 49 -1.07 -9.77 5.20
N LEU A 50 0.14 -9.23 5.43
CA LEU A 50 1.04 -8.79 4.36
C LEU A 50 1.79 -9.98 3.79
N LEU A 51 2.39 -10.79 4.66
CA LEU A 51 3.14 -11.99 4.27
C LEU A 51 2.25 -13.03 3.56
N ALA A 52 0.97 -13.13 3.93
CA ALA A 52 0.00 -13.95 3.19
C ALA A 52 -0.35 -13.42 1.79
N VAL A 53 -0.29 -12.10 1.58
CA VAL A 53 -0.43 -11.49 0.24
C VAL A 53 0.85 -11.70 -0.56
N GLU A 54 2.04 -11.68 0.05
CA GLU A 54 3.29 -12.02 -0.63
C GLU A 54 3.32 -13.52 -1.03
N ILE A 55 2.89 -14.45 -0.17
CA ILE A 55 2.67 -15.87 -0.51
C ILE A 55 1.69 -16.03 -1.70
N ARG A 56 0.51 -15.39 -1.64
CA ARG A 56 -0.47 -15.43 -2.75
C ARG A 56 0.14 -14.88 -4.05
N THR A 57 0.92 -13.81 -3.95
CA THR A 57 1.57 -13.16 -5.09
C THR A 57 2.60 -14.08 -5.75
N TRP A 58 3.34 -14.87 -4.95
CA TRP A 58 4.26 -15.88 -5.47
C TRP A 58 3.52 -16.97 -6.25
N TRP A 59 2.51 -17.62 -5.64
CA TRP A 59 1.73 -18.67 -6.32
C TRP A 59 1.05 -18.19 -7.60
N LEU A 60 0.51 -16.97 -7.60
CA LEU A 60 -0.13 -16.37 -8.76
C LEU A 60 0.87 -15.98 -9.87
N LYS A 61 2.04 -15.43 -9.52
CA LYS A 61 3.06 -15.05 -10.53
C LYS A 61 3.83 -16.24 -11.09
N THR A 62 4.22 -17.18 -10.24
CA THR A 62 5.13 -18.28 -10.61
C THR A 62 4.40 -19.46 -11.22
N LEU A 63 3.14 -19.70 -10.83
CA LEU A 63 2.39 -20.92 -11.16
C LEU A 63 0.95 -20.66 -11.64
N GLN A 64 0.55 -19.38 -11.77
CA GLN A 64 -0.82 -18.95 -12.11
C GLN A 64 -1.92 -19.39 -11.12
N VAL A 65 -1.57 -19.96 -9.96
CA VAL A 65 -2.53 -20.47 -8.97
C VAL A 65 -2.95 -19.37 -7.99
N ASN A 66 -4.23 -18.98 -8.03
CA ASN A 66 -4.79 -17.97 -7.13
C ASN A 66 -5.18 -18.56 -5.76
N ILE A 67 -4.22 -18.70 -4.83
CA ILE A 67 -4.52 -19.14 -3.46
C ILE A 67 -5.22 -18.01 -2.66
N PRO A 68 -6.44 -18.20 -2.13
CA PRO A 68 -7.14 -17.14 -1.39
C PRO A 68 -6.40 -16.75 -0.10
N VAL A 69 -6.21 -15.44 0.13
CA VAL A 69 -5.52 -14.89 1.30
C VAL A 69 -6.09 -15.43 2.63
N MET A 70 -7.42 -15.64 2.69
CA MET A 70 -8.08 -16.21 3.86
C MET A 70 -7.79 -17.70 4.09
N LYS A 71 -7.46 -18.49 3.06
CA LYS A 71 -7.01 -19.90 3.20
C LYS A 71 -5.57 -19.96 3.68
N ILE A 72 -4.70 -19.07 3.18
CA ILE A 72 -3.33 -18.91 3.70
C ILE A 72 -3.35 -18.56 5.19
N LEU A 73 -4.31 -17.72 5.60
CA LEU A 73 -4.45 -17.23 6.98
C LEU A 73 -5.40 -18.04 7.88
N SER A 74 -5.87 -19.22 7.45
CA SER A 74 -6.75 -20.07 8.26
C SER A 74 -6.00 -21.10 9.12
N GLY A 75 -4.69 -20.94 9.31
CA GLY A 75 -3.85 -21.83 10.13
C GLY A 75 -3.49 -23.15 9.45
N VAL A 76 -3.53 -23.19 8.11
CA VAL A 76 -3.11 -24.34 7.32
C VAL A 76 -1.58 -24.52 7.38
N THR A 77 -1.12 -25.73 7.09
CA THR A 77 0.29 -26.11 7.03
C THR A 77 0.95 -25.70 5.72
N VAL A 78 2.28 -25.78 5.67
CA VAL A 78 3.05 -25.60 4.41
C VAL A 78 2.66 -26.68 3.40
N ARG A 79 2.43 -27.92 3.85
CA ARG A 79 1.88 -29.04 3.07
C ARG A 79 0.54 -28.69 2.42
N ASP A 80 -0.45 -28.25 3.20
CA ASP A 80 -1.80 -27.93 2.71
C ASP A 80 -1.80 -26.88 1.60
N ILE A 81 -0.85 -25.93 1.63
CA ILE A 81 -0.68 -24.94 0.56
C ILE A 81 -0.09 -25.56 -0.70
N ILE A 82 0.92 -26.44 -0.57
CA ILE A 82 1.51 -27.11 -1.74
C ILE A 82 0.48 -28.06 -2.37
N GLU A 83 -0.29 -28.81 -1.56
CA GLU A 83 -1.34 -29.71 -2.06
C GLU A 83 -2.44 -28.95 -2.80
N PHE A 84 -2.96 -27.86 -2.22
CA PHE A 84 -3.90 -26.97 -2.93
C PHE A 84 -3.27 -26.29 -4.17
N GLY A 85 -1.96 -26.08 -4.15
CA GLY A 85 -1.18 -25.65 -5.29
C GLY A 85 -1.21 -26.68 -6.43
N VAL A 86 -0.94 -27.95 -6.14
CA VAL A 86 -1.02 -29.08 -7.09
C VAL A 86 -2.43 -29.23 -7.67
N GLU A 87 -3.47 -29.03 -6.86
CA GLU A 87 -4.88 -29.06 -7.31
C GLU A 87 -5.23 -27.91 -8.28
N GLY A 88 -4.55 -26.77 -8.18
CA GLY A 88 -4.85 -25.56 -8.95
C GLY A 88 -4.03 -25.34 -10.23
N LEU A 89 -3.10 -26.23 -10.57
CA LEU A 89 -2.26 -26.10 -11.77
C LEU A 89 -3.05 -26.32 -13.08
N SER A 90 -2.68 -25.60 -14.12
CA SER A 90 -3.18 -25.84 -15.48
C SER A 90 -2.54 -27.08 -16.11
N GLN A 91 -3.20 -27.66 -17.12
CA GLN A 91 -2.63 -28.74 -17.95
C GLN A 91 -1.35 -28.29 -18.67
N GLU A 92 -1.20 -26.99 -19.01
CA GLU A 92 0.03 -26.44 -19.60
C GLU A 92 1.26 -26.60 -18.69
N LEU A 93 1.06 -26.49 -17.37
CA LEU A 93 2.10 -26.68 -16.36
C LEU A 93 2.26 -28.16 -15.93
N THR A 94 1.30 -29.02 -16.30
CA THR A 94 1.28 -30.44 -15.95
C THR A 94 0.93 -31.35 -17.15
N PRO A 95 1.57 -31.18 -18.32
CA PRO A 95 1.08 -31.80 -19.56
C PRO A 95 1.04 -33.32 -19.50
N ASN A 96 2.07 -33.94 -18.92
CA ASN A 96 2.18 -35.40 -18.79
C ASN A 96 1.36 -35.99 -17.61
N LEU A 97 0.40 -35.25 -17.02
CA LEU A 97 -0.58 -35.79 -16.05
C LEU A 97 -1.92 -36.17 -16.69
N ALA A 98 -2.16 -35.78 -17.96
CA ALA A 98 -3.49 -35.86 -18.59
C ALA A 98 -3.52 -36.73 -19.88
N ASP A 99 -2.44 -37.43 -20.22
CA ASP A 99 -2.33 -38.26 -21.44
C ASP A 99 -3.11 -39.59 -21.35
N GLN A 100 -4.44 -39.52 -21.15
CA GLN A 100 -5.39 -40.55 -21.58
C GLN A 100 -6.66 -39.87 -22.15
N GLU A 101 -7.15 -40.39 -23.28
CA GLU A 101 -8.38 -40.00 -24.01
C GLU A 101 -8.35 -38.74 -24.91
N GLU A 102 -7.69 -38.93 -26.06
CA GLU A 102 -8.11 -38.60 -27.43
C GLU A 102 -8.31 -37.14 -27.96
N THR A 103 -7.62 -36.95 -29.09
CA THR A 103 -7.73 -35.92 -30.14
C THR A 103 -9.12 -35.61 -30.69
N ILE A 104 -9.29 -34.38 -31.20
CA ILE A 104 -9.90 -34.08 -32.52
C ILE A 104 -9.14 -32.89 -33.15
N VAL A 105 -9.23 -32.74 -34.47
CA VAL A 105 -8.41 -31.85 -35.33
C VAL A 105 -9.32 -31.02 -36.24
N GLU A 106 -9.03 -29.74 -36.51
CA GLU A 106 -8.87 -29.22 -37.90
C GLU A 106 -8.45 -27.74 -38.06
N ASN A 107 -7.72 -27.55 -39.16
CA ASN A 107 -6.96 -26.40 -39.62
C ASN A 107 -7.77 -25.15 -40.04
N GLY A 108 -7.10 -23.99 -40.03
CA GLY A 108 -7.44 -22.80 -40.82
C GLY A 108 -6.23 -21.87 -40.94
N ASN A 109 -5.91 -21.35 -42.14
CA ASN A 109 -4.64 -20.65 -42.42
C ASN A 109 -4.84 -19.48 -43.41
N VAL A 110 -3.78 -18.69 -43.67
CA VAL A 110 -3.66 -17.50 -44.53
C VAL A 110 -4.22 -16.22 -43.89
N GLY A 111 -3.58 -15.04 -43.93
CA GLY A 111 -2.24 -14.67 -44.45
C GLY A 111 -2.25 -13.36 -45.27
N GLY A 112 -1.30 -12.45 -45.05
CA GLY A 112 -1.14 -11.20 -45.83
C GLY A 112 -0.44 -10.06 -45.06
N GLU A 113 0.44 -9.32 -45.73
CA GLU A 113 1.23 -8.18 -45.22
C GLU A 113 0.92 -6.88 -46.03
N ILE A 114 1.72 -5.82 -45.79
CA ILE A 114 2.12 -4.72 -46.72
C ILE A 114 1.42 -3.33 -46.58
N GLN A 115 2.19 -2.36 -46.03
CA GLN A 115 2.44 -0.95 -46.46
C GLN A 115 1.28 0.07 -46.67
N ASP A 116 1.46 1.41 -46.64
CA ASP A 116 2.52 2.26 -46.07
C ASP A 116 2.05 3.71 -45.80
N ASP A 117 2.85 4.37 -44.96
CA ASP A 117 3.17 5.78 -44.73
C ASP A 117 2.80 6.88 -45.77
N ILE A 118 2.64 8.15 -45.30
CA ILE A 118 3.13 9.39 -45.95
C ILE A 118 2.98 10.65 -45.06
N GLN A 119 3.90 11.60 -45.26
CA GLN A 119 4.37 12.63 -44.31
C GLN A 119 3.92 14.10 -44.59
N LEU A 120 3.90 14.93 -43.52
CA LEU A 120 4.30 16.37 -43.46
C LEU A 120 3.50 17.39 -44.36
N GLN A 121 3.61 18.75 -44.33
CA GLN A 121 4.40 19.85 -43.67
C GLN A 121 3.57 21.18 -43.82
N ASN A 122 3.84 22.43 -43.40
CA ASN A 122 4.85 23.16 -42.57
C ASN A 122 4.29 24.58 -42.17
N GLY A 123 4.92 25.29 -41.22
CA GLY A 123 4.92 26.78 -41.10
C GLY A 123 3.84 27.45 -40.21
N THR A 124 4.03 28.65 -39.63
CA THR A 124 5.19 29.59 -39.61
C THR A 124 5.22 30.45 -38.32
N ASN A 125 6.38 31.02 -37.99
CA ASN A 125 6.63 31.84 -36.79
C ASN A 125 6.30 33.34 -36.96
N SER A 126 6.06 34.03 -35.85
CA SER A 126 6.42 35.44 -35.65
C SER A 126 6.94 35.66 -34.21
N ASN A 127 7.90 36.57 -34.03
CA ASN A 127 8.56 36.86 -32.75
C ASN A 127 8.24 38.27 -32.26
N GLU A 128 7.81 38.41 -31.01
CA GLU A 128 7.95 39.66 -30.24
C GLU A 128 8.56 39.35 -28.86
N ALA A 129 9.61 40.08 -28.48
CA ALA A 129 10.38 39.82 -27.28
C ALA A 129 9.96 40.77 -26.14
N THR A 130 9.09 40.28 -25.26
CA THR A 130 8.66 41.00 -24.06
C THR A 130 9.46 40.54 -22.84
N TYR A 131 9.81 41.45 -21.94
CA TYR A 131 10.50 41.11 -20.68
C TYR A 131 9.53 40.41 -19.72
N VAL A 132 9.51 39.07 -19.77
CA VAL A 132 8.64 38.25 -18.92
C VAL A 132 9.27 38.07 -17.54
N ASN A 133 8.63 38.64 -16.50
CA ASN A 133 8.69 38.03 -15.16
C ASN A 133 8.14 36.62 -15.31
N GLN A 134 9.00 35.60 -15.39
CA GLN A 134 8.60 34.24 -15.72
C GLN A 134 7.65 33.67 -14.66
N MET A 135 6.35 33.89 -14.85
CA MET A 135 5.30 33.06 -14.26
C MET A 135 5.64 31.63 -14.64
N ARG A 136 5.89 30.81 -13.61
CA ARG A 136 6.14 29.37 -13.76
C ARG A 136 5.00 28.81 -14.61
N GLN A 137 5.30 28.24 -15.77
CA GLN A 137 4.25 27.66 -16.60
C GLN A 137 3.75 26.37 -15.95
N LEU A 138 2.43 26.20 -15.86
CA LEU A 138 1.84 24.95 -15.41
C LEU A 138 2.26 23.82 -16.37
N PRO A 139 2.66 22.64 -15.86
CA PRO A 139 3.18 21.55 -16.69
C PRO A 139 2.14 21.01 -17.67
N ALA A 140 2.58 20.38 -18.77
CA ALA A 140 1.67 19.71 -19.69
C ALA A 140 1.00 18.50 -19.02
N VAL A 141 -0.33 18.39 -19.12
CA VAL A 141 -1.13 17.32 -18.51
C VAL A 141 -1.77 16.48 -19.62
N ILE A 142 -1.50 15.17 -19.58
CA ILE A 142 -1.93 14.19 -20.60
C ILE A 142 -3.25 13.49 -20.26
N ARG A 143 -3.67 13.52 -18.98
CA ARG A 143 -4.94 12.97 -18.49
C ARG A 143 -5.48 13.86 -17.38
N LEU A 144 -6.70 14.35 -17.51
CA LEU A 144 -7.40 15.13 -16.50
C LEU A 144 -8.69 14.40 -16.10
N MET A 145 -8.98 14.29 -14.80
CA MET A 145 -10.07 13.46 -14.28
C MET A 145 -10.56 13.90 -12.89
N GLU A 146 -11.70 13.35 -12.48
CA GLU A 146 -12.22 13.48 -11.11
C GLU A 146 -11.24 12.89 -10.07
N LEU A 147 -11.20 13.48 -8.87
CA LEU A 147 -10.47 12.93 -7.71
C LEU A 147 -11.09 11.61 -7.23
N SER A 148 -10.29 10.64 -6.79
CA SER A 148 -10.81 9.46 -6.08
C SER A 148 -11.52 9.84 -4.77
N PHE A 149 -12.38 8.99 -4.21
CA PHE A 149 -13.09 9.33 -2.96
C PHE A 149 -12.16 9.59 -1.77
N ASN A 150 -10.98 8.95 -1.75
CA ASN A 150 -9.94 9.22 -0.74
C ASN A 150 -9.26 10.57 -1.00
N GLN A 151 -8.95 10.88 -2.27
CA GLN A 151 -8.40 12.19 -2.63
C GLN A 151 -9.40 13.33 -2.36
N GLN A 152 -10.71 13.13 -2.56
CA GLN A 152 -11.76 14.08 -2.19
C GLN A 152 -11.77 14.34 -0.67
N LEU A 153 -11.68 13.28 0.14
CA LEU A 153 -11.61 13.38 1.61
C LEU A 153 -10.36 14.15 2.08
N TYR A 154 -9.19 13.82 1.52
CA TYR A 154 -7.94 14.52 1.82
C TYR A 154 -7.94 15.97 1.33
N TRP A 155 -8.50 16.25 0.14
CA TRP A 155 -8.61 17.61 -0.39
C TRP A 155 -9.56 18.48 0.45
N PHE A 156 -10.68 17.93 0.93
CA PHE A 156 -11.56 18.60 1.88
C PHE A 156 -10.83 18.94 3.19
N GLY A 157 -10.02 18.01 3.71
CA GLY A 157 -9.15 18.27 4.87
C GLY A 157 -8.17 19.40 4.62
N LEU A 158 -7.36 19.30 3.55
CA LEU A 158 -6.35 20.28 3.18
C LEU A 158 -6.92 21.69 2.94
N THR A 159 -8.10 21.79 2.34
CA THR A 159 -8.77 23.09 2.11
C THR A 159 -9.36 23.67 3.39
N SER A 160 -9.88 22.83 4.29
CA SER A 160 -10.50 23.26 5.56
C SER A 160 -9.51 23.57 6.70
N MET A 161 -8.33 22.96 6.72
CA MET A 161 -7.29 23.18 7.75
C MET A 161 -6.49 24.47 7.50
N GLN A 162 -6.00 25.12 8.55
CA GLN A 162 -5.07 26.25 8.40
C GLN A 162 -3.67 25.76 8.00
N ASP A 163 -3.15 24.77 8.74
CA ASP A 163 -1.93 24.04 8.39
C ASP A 163 -2.09 23.30 7.05
N LYS A 164 -1.20 23.60 6.10
CA LYS A 164 -1.12 22.95 4.78
C LYS A 164 -0.09 21.82 4.72
N THR A 165 0.53 21.48 5.85
CA THR A 165 1.50 20.40 6.02
C THR A 165 0.94 19.18 6.74
N ALA A 166 -0.30 19.24 7.25
CA ALA A 166 -0.98 18.15 7.95
C ALA A 166 -1.13 16.83 7.16
N LEU A 167 -0.96 16.87 5.83
CA LEU A 167 -0.97 15.72 4.92
C LEU A 167 0.42 15.42 4.32
N ASN A 168 1.48 15.98 4.91
CA ASN A 168 2.85 15.64 4.57
C ASN A 168 3.25 14.33 5.27
N HIS A 169 3.96 13.49 4.53
CA HIS A 169 4.66 12.33 5.04
C HIS A 169 6.16 12.57 4.83
N THR A 170 6.98 12.21 5.81
CA THR A 170 8.44 12.35 5.70
C THR A 170 9.12 11.21 6.44
N ALA A 171 10.12 10.61 5.80
CA ALA A 171 10.96 9.57 6.38
C ALA A 171 12.44 9.87 6.08
N CYS A 172 13.32 9.36 6.93
CA CYS A 172 14.76 9.54 6.82
C CYS A 172 15.46 8.19 7.06
N TYR A 173 16.24 7.74 6.09
CA TYR A 173 16.94 6.46 6.10
C TYR A 173 18.45 6.70 6.11
N ARG A 174 19.16 6.14 7.09
CA ARG A 174 20.62 6.17 7.12
C ARG A 174 21.18 5.18 6.10
N VAL A 175 22.01 5.67 5.20
CA VAL A 175 22.74 4.87 4.20
C VAL A 175 24.22 4.90 4.55
N ASN A 176 24.87 3.74 4.57
CA ASN A 176 26.31 3.60 4.84
C ASN A 176 27.00 2.97 3.63
N GLY A 177 28.21 3.43 3.31
CA GLY A 177 28.93 3.08 2.07
C GLY A 177 28.76 4.15 0.99
N LYS A 178 29.52 4.03 -0.10
CA LYS A 178 29.56 5.04 -1.18
C LYS A 178 28.29 4.98 -2.04
N LEU A 179 27.55 6.08 -2.10
CA LEU A 179 26.29 6.18 -2.85
C LEU A 179 26.53 6.58 -4.32
N ARG A 180 26.05 5.77 -5.28
CA ARG A 180 26.06 6.08 -6.72
C ARG A 180 24.93 7.06 -7.05
N ILE A 181 25.18 8.36 -6.84
CA ILE A 181 24.16 9.40 -7.00
C ILE A 181 23.51 9.36 -8.39
N GLU A 182 24.29 9.22 -9.47
CA GLU A 182 23.74 9.13 -10.83
C GLU A 182 22.80 7.93 -11.04
N SER A 183 23.13 6.76 -10.48
CA SER A 183 22.24 5.58 -10.52
C SER A 183 20.94 5.88 -9.79
N LEU A 184 21.00 6.52 -8.62
CA LEU A 184 19.81 6.92 -7.87
C LEU A 184 18.96 7.94 -8.65
N GLU A 185 19.58 8.91 -9.32
CA GLU A 185 18.89 9.88 -10.17
C GLU A 185 18.18 9.22 -11.36
N ARG A 186 18.84 8.28 -12.06
CA ARG A 186 18.22 7.49 -13.14
C ARG A 186 17.05 6.65 -12.65
N VAL A 187 17.21 5.97 -11.52
CA VAL A 187 16.16 5.14 -10.89
C VAL A 187 14.95 5.99 -10.47
N ILE A 188 15.17 7.14 -9.84
CA ILE A 188 14.10 8.06 -9.44
C ILE A 188 13.36 8.63 -10.67
N LEU A 189 14.08 9.02 -11.72
CA LEU A 189 13.49 9.50 -12.97
C LEU A 189 12.67 8.40 -13.67
N HIS A 190 13.19 7.17 -13.75
CA HIS A 190 12.48 6.04 -14.33
C HIS A 190 11.19 5.73 -13.55
N LEU A 191 11.28 5.57 -12.21
CA LEU A 191 10.10 5.30 -11.37
C LEU A 191 9.07 6.41 -11.50
N GLY A 192 9.53 7.67 -11.54
CA GLY A 192 8.74 8.84 -11.82
C GLY A 192 7.98 8.77 -13.16
N GLN A 193 8.58 8.19 -14.19
CA GLN A 193 7.93 8.04 -15.49
C GLN A 193 6.95 6.86 -15.55
N VAL A 194 7.28 5.71 -14.94
CA VAL A 194 6.41 4.51 -15.00
C VAL A 194 5.24 4.50 -14.00
N HIS A 195 5.28 5.32 -12.94
CA HIS A 195 4.17 5.51 -12.00
C HIS A 195 3.51 6.89 -12.16
N ASP A 196 2.24 6.90 -12.58
CA ASP A 196 1.43 8.12 -12.70
C ASP A 196 1.30 8.90 -11.38
N ALA A 197 1.27 8.20 -10.24
CA ALA A 197 1.27 8.77 -8.90
C ALA A 197 2.42 9.77 -8.63
N LEU A 198 3.58 9.56 -9.26
CA LEU A 198 4.75 10.43 -9.13
C LEU A 198 4.75 11.61 -10.15
N ARG A 199 3.68 11.72 -10.95
CA ARG A 199 3.40 12.79 -11.92
C ARG A 199 2.04 13.47 -11.70
N MET A 200 1.42 13.27 -10.53
CA MET A 200 0.12 13.86 -10.23
C MET A 200 0.23 15.35 -9.86
N CYS A 201 -0.64 16.16 -10.46
CA CYS A 201 -0.94 17.53 -10.06
C CYS A 201 -2.44 17.70 -9.77
N PHE A 202 -2.80 18.72 -8.99
CA PHE A 202 -4.16 18.97 -8.53
C PHE A 202 -4.59 20.37 -8.97
N ARG A 203 -5.45 20.44 -9.99
CA ARG A 203 -5.85 21.69 -10.65
C ARG A 203 -7.22 22.12 -10.20
N THR A 204 -7.37 23.38 -9.80
CA THR A 204 -8.67 23.93 -9.39
C THR A 204 -9.15 24.95 -10.40
N SER A 205 -10.31 24.71 -11.01
CA SER A 205 -10.96 25.61 -11.96
C SER A 205 -12.42 25.79 -11.59
N GLN A 206 -12.90 27.03 -11.58
CA GLN A 206 -14.29 27.38 -11.22
C GLN A 206 -14.77 26.81 -9.85
N GLY A 207 -13.83 26.56 -8.93
CA GLY A 207 -14.09 25.97 -7.61
C GLY A 207 -14.11 24.43 -7.57
N GLN A 208 -14.01 23.74 -8.71
CA GLN A 208 -13.86 22.29 -8.77
C GLN A 208 -12.38 21.91 -8.93
N THR A 209 -11.93 20.90 -8.18
CA THR A 209 -10.56 20.37 -8.27
C THR A 209 -10.54 19.03 -9.00
N SER A 210 -9.62 18.91 -9.96
CA SER A 210 -9.40 17.71 -10.77
C SER A 210 -7.97 17.18 -10.59
N LEU A 211 -7.85 15.85 -10.67
CA LEU A 211 -6.56 15.17 -10.78
C LEU A 211 -6.04 15.33 -12.22
N GLY A 212 -4.81 15.80 -12.38
CA GLY A 212 -4.08 15.83 -13.64
C GLY A 212 -2.83 14.96 -13.58
N ILE A 213 -2.58 14.16 -14.61
CA ILE A 213 -1.31 13.42 -14.78
C ILE A 213 -0.42 14.22 -15.74
N VAL A 214 0.75 14.65 -15.25
CA VAL A 214 1.76 15.37 -16.03
C VAL A 214 2.48 14.42 -17.01
N GLU A 215 2.83 14.91 -18.19
CA GLU A 215 3.50 14.15 -19.26
C GLU A 215 4.83 13.52 -18.82
N SER A 216 5.74 14.37 -18.32
CA SER A 216 7.12 14.02 -17.96
C SER A 216 7.37 14.20 -16.47
N CYS A 217 8.13 13.31 -15.84
CA CYS A 217 8.45 13.46 -14.43
C CYS A 217 9.38 14.66 -14.16
N THR A 218 9.06 15.42 -13.10
CA THR A 218 9.85 16.56 -12.60
C THR A 218 10.62 16.23 -11.32
N LEU A 219 10.48 14.99 -10.82
CA LEU A 219 11.15 14.51 -9.61
C LEU A 219 12.65 14.36 -9.86
N ARG A 220 13.43 14.87 -8.92
CA ARG A 220 14.90 14.92 -8.94
C ARG A 220 15.45 14.54 -7.57
N VAL A 221 16.68 14.05 -7.52
CA VAL A 221 17.40 13.89 -6.26
C VAL A 221 18.00 15.24 -5.90
N GLU A 222 17.50 15.86 -4.85
CA GLU A 222 18.14 17.03 -4.25
C GLU A 222 19.37 16.57 -3.46
N GLN A 223 20.48 17.29 -3.55
CA GLN A 223 21.75 16.93 -2.91
C GLN A 223 22.20 18.06 -1.99
N GLN A 224 22.54 17.74 -0.73
CA GLN A 224 23.09 18.70 0.21
C GLN A 224 24.18 18.05 1.07
N GLN A 225 25.26 18.79 1.33
CA GLN A 225 26.27 18.41 2.32
C GLN A 225 25.80 18.88 3.70
N VAL A 226 25.99 18.07 4.74
CA VAL A 226 25.68 18.40 6.14
C VAL A 226 26.90 18.15 7.01
N THR A 227 27.12 19.02 8.00
CA THR A 227 28.29 18.97 8.89
C THR A 227 28.13 17.99 10.06
N ASN A 228 26.89 17.68 10.43
CA ASN A 228 26.57 16.85 11.60
C ASN A 228 25.13 16.30 11.53
N ARG A 229 24.79 15.38 12.44
CA ARG A 229 23.46 14.74 12.50
C ARG A 229 22.31 15.71 12.82
N ALA A 230 22.51 16.69 13.70
CA ALA A 230 21.45 17.63 14.08
C ALA A 230 21.07 18.57 12.92
N GLU A 231 22.03 18.89 12.04
CA GLU A 231 21.76 19.60 10.79
C GLU A 231 20.88 18.76 9.85
N ALA A 232 21.15 17.46 9.72
CA ALA A 232 20.31 16.54 8.95
C ALA A 232 18.89 16.44 9.54
N ASP A 233 18.75 16.33 10.86
CA ASP A 233 17.44 16.30 11.54
C ASP A 233 16.66 17.61 11.35
N ALA A 234 17.33 18.77 11.39
CA ALA A 234 16.71 20.06 11.11
C ALA A 234 16.21 20.17 9.65
N ILE A 235 16.93 19.58 8.69
CA ILE A 235 16.48 19.52 7.29
C ILE A 235 15.28 18.58 7.13
N VAL A 236 15.26 17.43 7.82
CA VAL A 236 14.08 16.54 7.86
C VAL A 236 12.85 17.25 8.42
N GLN A 237 12.99 17.99 9.53
CA GLN A 237 11.92 18.82 10.08
C GLN A 237 11.46 19.91 9.10
N LYS A 238 12.39 20.57 8.41
CA LYS A 238 12.07 21.58 7.37
C LYS A 238 11.31 20.97 6.20
N VAL A 239 11.66 19.76 5.73
CA VAL A 239 10.93 19.04 4.68
C VAL A 239 9.50 18.76 5.13
N GLN A 240 9.32 18.21 6.34
CA GLN A 240 8.00 17.94 6.90
C GLN A 240 7.15 19.22 7.00
N ALA A 241 7.75 20.34 7.41
CA ALA A 241 7.09 21.64 7.56
C ALA A 241 7.04 22.49 6.26
N THR A 242 7.37 21.93 5.08
CA THR A 242 7.25 22.63 3.78
C THR A 242 5.97 22.19 3.07
N PRO A 243 5.00 23.08 2.78
CA PRO A 243 3.86 22.75 1.93
C PRO A 243 4.28 22.32 0.52
N TYR A 244 3.58 21.35 -0.06
CA TYR A 244 3.82 20.88 -1.42
C TYR A 244 3.09 21.73 -2.47
N ASP A 245 3.74 21.99 -3.61
CA ASP A 245 3.16 22.74 -4.72
C ASP A 245 2.37 21.80 -5.64
N LEU A 246 1.15 21.50 -5.19
CA LEU A 246 0.27 20.49 -5.78
C LEU A 246 -0.17 20.83 -7.22
N GLU A 247 -0.23 22.11 -7.60
CA GLU A 247 -0.70 22.51 -8.94
C GLU A 247 0.38 22.28 -10.02
N TYR A 248 1.65 22.39 -9.64
CA TYR A 248 2.82 22.12 -10.50
C TYR A 248 3.30 20.66 -10.41
N GLY A 249 2.61 19.83 -9.63
CA GLY A 249 2.92 18.41 -9.47
C GLY A 249 4.11 18.11 -8.56
N GLU A 250 4.62 19.10 -7.82
CA GLU A 250 5.66 18.88 -6.81
C GLU A 250 5.03 18.27 -5.55
N THR A 251 4.74 16.96 -5.64
CA THR A 251 4.00 16.17 -4.63
C THR A 251 4.87 15.15 -3.88
N VAL A 252 6.10 14.96 -4.34
CA VAL A 252 7.13 14.07 -3.77
C VAL A 252 8.48 14.78 -3.85
N ARG A 253 9.37 14.57 -2.88
CA ARG A 253 10.76 15.03 -2.86
C ARG A 253 11.69 13.93 -2.36
N ILE A 254 12.86 13.82 -2.98
CA ILE A 254 13.93 12.89 -2.62
C ILE A 254 15.18 13.71 -2.37
N ILE A 255 15.77 13.62 -1.17
CA ILE A 255 16.94 14.41 -0.79
C ILE A 255 18.02 13.49 -0.23
N VAL A 256 19.25 13.62 -0.74
CA VAL A 256 20.45 12.98 -0.18
C VAL A 256 21.22 14.02 0.63
N LEU A 257 21.29 13.81 1.95
CA LEU A 257 22.12 14.59 2.87
C LEU A 257 23.42 13.82 3.13
N SER A 258 24.55 14.32 2.63
CA SER A 258 25.87 13.66 2.78
C SER A 258 26.61 14.21 3.99
N LEU A 259 27.03 13.33 4.90
CA LEU A 259 27.87 13.67 6.06
C LEU A 259 29.34 13.28 5.81
N SER A 260 29.59 12.31 4.94
CA SER A 260 30.92 11.94 4.45
C SER A 260 30.81 11.21 3.09
N GLU A 261 31.93 10.71 2.55
CA GLU A 261 31.92 9.79 1.39
C GLU A 261 31.20 8.46 1.65
N THR A 262 30.89 8.11 2.90
CA THR A 262 30.36 6.79 3.30
C THR A 262 29.24 6.85 4.34
N GLU A 263 28.77 8.03 4.72
CA GLU A 263 27.58 8.22 5.55
C GLU A 263 26.66 9.27 4.92
N HIS A 264 25.47 8.82 4.54
CA HIS A 264 24.44 9.64 3.91
C HIS A 264 23.08 9.41 4.58
N TYR A 265 22.16 10.35 4.42
CA TYR A 265 20.76 10.23 4.81
C TYR A 265 19.88 10.46 3.60
N LEU A 266 19.12 9.43 3.22
CA LEU A 266 18.08 9.53 2.20
C LEU A 266 16.80 9.99 2.88
N VAL A 267 16.39 11.23 2.62
CA VAL A 267 15.12 11.80 3.09
C VAL A 267 14.10 11.68 1.96
N THR A 268 12.97 11.05 2.25
CA THR A 268 11.83 10.98 1.34
C THR A 268 10.67 11.77 1.93
N GLY A 269 10.10 12.68 1.15
CA GLY A 269 8.90 13.42 1.51
C GLY A 269 7.82 13.24 0.45
N SER A 270 6.55 13.14 0.86
CA SER A 270 5.41 12.99 -0.05
C SER A 270 4.12 13.53 0.56
N HIS A 271 3.13 13.81 -0.30
CA HIS A 271 1.79 14.25 0.12
C HIS A 271 0.78 13.09 0.10
N SER A 272 -0.13 13.00 1.08
CA SER A 272 -1.11 11.89 1.20
C SER A 272 -2.08 11.75 0.02
N LEU A 273 -2.20 12.77 -0.84
CA LEU A 273 -2.98 12.68 -2.09
C LEU A 273 -2.36 11.78 -3.16
N VAL A 274 -1.06 11.50 -3.08
CA VAL A 274 -0.32 10.75 -4.12
C VAL A 274 0.28 9.44 -3.62
N LEU A 275 0.69 9.34 -2.35
CA LEU A 275 1.26 8.12 -1.78
C LEU A 275 0.68 7.83 -0.40
N ASP A 276 0.11 6.63 -0.23
CA ASP A 276 -0.16 6.06 1.09
C ASP A 276 1.10 5.40 1.71
N GLY A 277 0.97 4.90 2.94
CA GLY A 277 2.08 4.28 3.67
C GLY A 277 2.62 2.99 3.04
N LEU A 278 1.78 2.22 2.32
CA LEU A 278 2.23 1.02 1.59
C LEU A 278 2.94 1.42 0.29
N SER A 279 2.42 2.41 -0.44
CA SER A 279 3.12 3.02 -1.58
C SER A 279 4.48 3.59 -1.17
N SER A 280 4.59 4.19 0.01
CA SER A 280 5.86 4.73 0.51
C SER A 280 6.92 3.63 0.77
N ILE A 281 6.49 2.48 1.30
CA ILE A 281 7.37 1.29 1.48
C ILE A 281 7.71 0.66 0.12
N LEU A 282 6.73 0.57 -0.79
CA LEU A 282 6.92 0.01 -2.12
C LEU A 282 7.90 0.85 -2.95
N LEU A 283 7.78 2.18 -2.93
CA LEU A 283 8.71 3.09 -3.59
C LEU A 283 10.14 2.87 -3.11
N LEU A 284 10.37 2.73 -1.79
CA LEU A 284 11.70 2.43 -1.25
C LEU A 284 12.21 1.04 -1.69
N ARG A 285 11.36 0.01 -1.72
CA ARG A 285 11.70 -1.33 -2.23
C ARG A 285 12.11 -1.29 -3.71
N GLN A 286 11.35 -0.56 -4.54
CA GLN A 286 11.63 -0.39 -5.97
C GLN A 286 12.91 0.41 -6.21
N ILE A 287 13.15 1.49 -5.45
CA ILE A 287 14.40 2.26 -5.49
C ILE A 287 15.58 1.34 -5.18
N ALA A 288 15.51 0.56 -4.09
CA ALA A 288 16.59 -0.35 -3.71
C ALA A 288 16.87 -1.41 -4.79
N GLN A 289 15.82 -2.05 -5.33
CA GLN A 289 15.96 -3.07 -6.38
C GLN A 289 16.60 -2.53 -7.66
N LEU A 290 16.10 -1.40 -8.18
CA LEU A 290 16.60 -0.82 -9.43
C LEU A 290 17.95 -0.11 -9.26
N TYR A 291 18.30 0.28 -8.04
CA TYR A 291 19.64 0.79 -7.71
C TYR A 291 20.68 -0.33 -7.62
N GLU A 292 20.30 -1.52 -7.15
CA GLU A 292 21.13 -2.73 -7.19
C GLU A 292 21.38 -3.18 -8.65
N ASP A 293 20.33 -3.21 -9.46
CA ASP A 293 20.35 -3.67 -10.86
C ASP A 293 19.53 -2.75 -11.81
N GLU A 294 20.25 -1.89 -12.54
CA GLU A 294 19.66 -1.00 -13.57
C GLU A 294 19.16 -1.77 -14.81
N SER A 295 19.41 -3.07 -14.98
CA SER A 295 18.84 -3.85 -16.10
C SER A 295 17.35 -4.14 -15.92
N CYS A 296 16.84 -4.07 -14.69
CA CYS A 296 15.42 -4.21 -14.38
C CYS A 296 14.57 -2.96 -14.74
N LEU A 297 15.13 -1.95 -15.44
CA LEU A 297 14.44 -0.72 -15.86
C LEU A 297 13.55 -0.87 -17.11
N GLU A 298 13.28 -2.09 -17.60
CA GLU A 298 12.30 -2.31 -18.67
C GLU A 298 10.85 -2.19 -18.17
N LYS A 299 9.93 -1.84 -19.07
CA LYS A 299 8.53 -1.56 -18.73
C LYS A 299 7.77 -2.84 -18.35
N ALA A 300 7.72 -3.15 -17.05
CA ALA A 300 6.64 -3.95 -16.52
C ALA A 300 5.29 -3.23 -16.70
N ASP A 301 4.22 -3.97 -17.03
CA ASP A 301 2.86 -3.43 -17.05
C ASP A 301 2.37 -3.13 -15.63
N ILE A 302 2.72 -1.94 -15.16
CA ILE A 302 2.34 -1.42 -13.85
C ILE A 302 0.91 -0.88 -13.94
N TYR A 303 0.02 -1.45 -13.13
CA TYR A 303 -1.33 -0.95 -12.94
C TYR A 303 -1.27 0.48 -12.36
N GLN A 304 -1.87 1.46 -13.04
CA GLN A 304 -1.77 2.88 -12.66
C GLN A 304 -2.85 3.29 -11.64
N TYR A 305 -2.59 4.31 -10.83
CA TYR A 305 -3.58 4.76 -9.84
C TYR A 305 -4.76 5.49 -10.49
N SER A 306 -4.53 6.24 -11.56
CA SER A 306 -5.61 6.87 -12.34
C SER A 306 -6.62 5.84 -12.85
N ASP A 307 -6.18 4.66 -13.29
CA ASP A 307 -7.10 3.59 -13.71
C ASP A 307 -7.87 2.98 -12.54
N TRP A 308 -7.24 2.84 -11.37
CA TRP A 308 -7.93 2.45 -10.13
C TRP A 308 -8.99 3.49 -9.72
N ALA A 309 -8.64 4.77 -9.77
CA ALA A 309 -9.53 5.88 -9.42
C ALA A 309 -10.73 5.98 -10.37
N SER A 310 -10.49 5.89 -11.69
CA SER A 310 -11.56 5.75 -12.69
C SER A 310 -12.46 4.55 -12.38
N ALA A 311 -11.89 3.36 -12.19
CA ALA A 311 -12.66 2.15 -11.92
C ALA A 311 -13.49 2.23 -10.62
N GLN A 312 -12.97 2.89 -9.57
CA GLN A 312 -13.70 3.12 -8.32
C GLN A 312 -14.90 4.08 -8.51
N LEU A 313 -14.73 5.15 -9.28
CA LEU A 313 -15.79 6.12 -9.56
C LEU A 313 -16.89 5.51 -10.44
N GLU A 314 -16.53 4.75 -11.47
CA GLU A 314 -17.52 4.04 -12.30
C GLU A 314 -18.22 2.91 -11.53
N ALA A 315 -17.52 2.16 -10.67
CA ALA A 315 -18.15 1.18 -9.77
C ALA A 315 -19.18 1.82 -8.81
N TYR A 316 -18.96 3.07 -8.36
CA TYR A 316 -19.97 3.82 -7.62
C TYR A 316 -21.16 4.21 -8.50
N LYS A 317 -20.91 4.75 -9.71
CA LYS A 317 -21.97 5.15 -10.68
C LYS A 317 -22.84 3.95 -11.09
N CYS A 318 -22.24 2.77 -11.25
CA CYS A 318 -22.93 1.50 -11.51
C CYS A 318 -23.57 0.84 -10.27
N GLY A 319 -23.52 1.47 -9.09
CA GLY A 319 -24.16 0.97 -7.87
C GLY A 319 -23.48 -0.25 -7.22
N SER A 320 -22.26 -0.62 -7.62
CA SER A 320 -21.56 -1.82 -7.14
C SER A 320 -21.26 -1.83 -5.63
N PHE A 321 -21.34 -0.67 -4.97
CA PHE A 321 -21.19 -0.54 -3.52
C PHE A 321 -22.50 -0.70 -2.72
N GLU A 322 -23.67 -0.76 -3.35
CA GLU A 322 -24.97 -0.63 -2.69
C GLU A 322 -25.22 -1.71 -1.62
N SER A 323 -24.89 -2.98 -1.88
CA SER A 323 -25.02 -4.07 -0.90
C SER A 323 -24.17 -3.85 0.36
N SER A 324 -22.99 -3.25 0.19
CA SER A 324 -22.05 -2.97 1.27
C SER A 324 -22.42 -1.67 2.01
N LEU A 325 -22.93 -0.66 1.30
CA LEU A 325 -23.55 0.53 1.90
C LEU A 325 -24.76 0.16 2.78
N GLN A 326 -25.62 -0.75 2.32
CA GLN A 326 -26.75 -1.26 3.12
C GLN A 326 -26.28 -2.01 4.37
N TRP A 327 -25.20 -2.80 4.27
CA TRP A 327 -24.58 -3.45 5.44
C TRP A 327 -24.05 -2.42 6.44
N TRP A 328 -23.30 -1.41 5.98
CA TRP A 328 -22.77 -0.34 6.82
C TRP A 328 -23.90 0.47 7.48
N LYS A 329 -24.95 0.85 6.75
CA LYS A 329 -26.12 1.54 7.30
C LYS A 329 -26.84 0.74 8.39
N LYS A 330 -26.98 -0.58 8.19
CA LYS A 330 -27.53 -1.49 9.21
C LYS A 330 -26.61 -1.61 10.45
N ARG A 331 -25.30 -1.41 10.29
CA ARG A 331 -24.31 -1.45 11.39
C ARG A 331 -24.18 -0.13 12.16
N TRP A 332 -24.47 1.00 11.52
CA TRP A 332 -24.36 2.37 12.05
C TRP A 332 -25.68 3.15 12.00
N THR A 333 -26.78 2.49 12.38
CA THR A 333 -28.09 3.14 12.59
C THR A 333 -28.04 4.28 13.62
N THR A 334 -27.04 4.26 14.50
CA THR A 334 -26.59 5.39 15.30
C THR A 334 -25.08 5.57 15.15
N CYS A 335 -24.61 6.81 15.21
CA CYS A 335 -23.20 7.12 15.44
C CYS A 335 -22.98 7.21 16.97
N PRO A 336 -21.93 6.59 17.55
CA PRO A 336 -21.57 6.81 18.94
C PRO A 336 -21.17 8.30 19.16
N PRO A 337 -21.28 8.81 20.40
CA PRO A 337 -20.86 10.17 20.69
C PRO A 337 -19.36 10.37 20.41
N PRO A 338 -18.90 11.59 20.06
CA PRO A 338 -17.48 11.88 19.91
C PRO A 338 -16.69 11.47 21.15
N LEU A 339 -15.54 10.82 20.96
CA LEU A 339 -14.72 10.32 22.07
C LEU A 339 -14.46 11.44 23.10
N PRO A 340 -14.83 11.24 24.39
CA PRO A 340 -14.57 12.21 25.44
C PRO A 340 -13.08 12.55 25.57
N MET A 341 -12.78 13.66 26.22
CA MET A 341 -11.40 13.93 26.63
C MET A 341 -10.94 12.84 27.59
N LEU A 342 -9.76 12.28 27.34
CA LEU A 342 -9.23 11.23 28.21
C LEU A 342 -8.94 11.80 29.60
N ARG A 343 -9.16 11.01 30.64
CA ARG A 343 -8.89 11.32 32.07
C ARG A 343 -7.43 11.69 32.38
N VAL A 344 -6.53 11.49 31.42
CA VAL A 344 -5.10 11.86 31.46
C VAL A 344 -4.77 13.15 30.68
N ALA A 345 -5.76 13.81 30.07
CA ALA A 345 -5.57 15.06 29.35
C ALA A 345 -5.35 16.24 30.30
N CYS A 346 -4.37 17.09 30.00
CA CYS A 346 -4.07 18.29 30.79
C CYS A 346 -5.13 19.40 30.62
N SER A 347 -5.83 19.44 29.47
CA SER A 347 -6.94 20.36 29.24
C SER A 347 -8.28 19.75 29.68
N LYS A 348 -9.21 20.62 30.12
CA LYS A 348 -10.60 20.27 30.49
C LYS A 348 -11.62 20.60 29.39
N THR A 349 -11.19 21.26 28.32
CA THR A 349 -12.02 21.61 27.16
C THR A 349 -11.30 21.24 25.86
N ARG A 350 -12.06 20.81 24.86
CA ARG A 350 -11.55 20.61 23.51
C ARG A 350 -11.46 21.99 22.85
N PRO A 351 -10.26 22.51 22.52
CA PRO A 351 -10.16 23.76 21.78
C PRO A 351 -10.79 23.61 20.38
N LEU A 352 -11.17 24.73 19.78
CA LEU A 352 -11.50 24.77 18.35
C LEU A 352 -10.25 24.44 17.53
N LEU A 353 -10.44 23.81 16.37
CA LEU A 353 -9.33 23.51 15.45
C LEU A 353 -8.74 24.82 14.91
N GLY A 354 -7.52 25.15 15.35
CA GLY A 354 -6.63 26.13 14.74
C GLY A 354 -5.35 25.40 14.35
N ASP A 355 -4.48 25.22 15.33
CA ASP A 355 -3.22 24.47 15.21
C ASP A 355 -3.28 23.11 15.95
N TYR A 356 -2.44 22.16 15.53
CA TYR A 356 -2.33 20.81 16.09
C TYR A 356 -0.89 20.47 16.49
N ASP A 357 -0.51 20.74 17.74
CA ASP A 357 0.73 20.22 18.32
C ASP A 357 0.68 18.69 18.46
N ASN A 358 1.46 17.98 17.66
CA ASN A 358 1.51 16.52 17.63
C ASN A 358 2.79 16.00 18.31
N VAL A 359 2.68 15.55 19.57
CA VAL A 359 3.80 14.93 20.30
C VAL A 359 3.82 13.42 20.08
N ARG A 360 4.88 12.91 19.45
CA ARG A 360 5.12 11.47 19.24
C ARG A 360 5.99 10.90 20.35
N ALA A 361 5.57 9.78 20.93
CA ALA A 361 6.34 8.99 21.89
C ALA A 361 6.43 7.53 21.41
N GLU A 362 7.58 6.88 21.60
CA GLU A 362 7.85 5.54 21.11
C GLU A 362 8.34 4.60 22.22
N ALA A 363 8.00 3.31 22.12
CA ALA A 363 8.42 2.29 23.07
C ALA A 363 8.61 0.93 22.38
N LEU A 364 9.76 0.29 22.62
CA LEU A 364 10.08 -1.03 22.07
C LEU A 364 9.47 -2.15 22.91
N ILE A 365 8.57 -2.94 22.31
CA ILE A 365 8.03 -4.15 22.92
C ILE A 365 9.12 -5.24 22.92
N SER A 366 9.55 -5.68 24.10
CA SER A 366 10.64 -6.67 24.22
C SER A 366 10.29 -8.02 23.58
N LYS A 367 11.31 -8.76 23.11
CA LYS A 367 11.13 -10.09 22.49
C LYS A 367 10.32 -11.06 23.37
N ALA A 368 10.49 -11.00 24.69
CA ALA A 368 9.74 -11.80 25.66
C ALA A 368 8.23 -11.43 25.69
N ILE A 369 7.90 -10.13 25.64
CA ILE A 369 6.51 -9.67 25.57
C ILE A 369 5.90 -10.02 24.19
N LYS A 370 6.64 -9.83 23.09
CA LYS A 370 6.22 -10.27 21.74
C LYS A 370 5.84 -11.76 21.73
N SER A 371 6.72 -12.63 22.24
CA SER A 371 6.46 -14.08 22.32
C SER A 371 5.19 -14.40 23.15
N ARG A 372 4.99 -13.74 24.29
CA ARG A 372 3.78 -13.89 25.12
C ARG A 372 2.51 -13.44 24.40
N ILE A 373 2.55 -12.34 23.66
CA ILE A 373 1.41 -11.85 22.86
C ILE A 373 1.05 -12.87 21.77
N TRP A 374 2.02 -13.33 20.98
CA TRP A 374 1.78 -14.33 19.93
C TRP A 374 1.26 -15.66 20.51
N SER A 375 1.72 -16.07 21.70
CA SER A 375 1.18 -17.22 22.45
C SER A 375 -0.27 -17.02 22.94
N VAL A 376 -0.68 -15.80 23.27
CA VAL A 376 -2.09 -15.48 23.57
C VAL A 376 -2.94 -15.51 22.31
N CYS A 377 -2.45 -14.95 21.20
CA CYS A 377 -3.10 -14.97 19.89
C CYS A 377 -3.41 -16.40 19.42
N ARG A 378 -2.39 -17.25 19.32
CA ARG A 378 -2.53 -18.65 18.89
C ARG A 378 -3.53 -19.44 19.75
N ARG A 379 -3.42 -19.35 21.08
CA ARG A 379 -4.35 -20.03 22.02
C ARG A 379 -5.81 -19.57 21.92
N ASN A 380 -6.07 -18.40 21.33
CA ASN A 380 -7.44 -17.89 21.13
C ASN A 380 -7.92 -17.95 19.67
N LYS A 381 -7.09 -18.46 18.75
CA LYS A 381 -7.31 -18.41 17.29
C LYS A 381 -7.52 -16.99 16.76
N THR A 382 -6.72 -16.04 17.24
CA THR A 382 -6.72 -14.62 16.80
C THR A 382 -5.36 -14.19 16.26
N ARG A 383 -5.30 -13.08 15.50
CA ARG A 383 -4.05 -12.50 14.99
C ARG A 383 -3.52 -11.40 15.93
N PRO A 384 -2.21 -11.07 15.90
CA PRO A 384 -1.65 -9.95 16.68
C PRO A 384 -2.38 -8.61 16.48
N PHE A 385 -2.85 -8.34 15.26
CA PHE A 385 -3.70 -7.18 14.96
C PHE A 385 -4.95 -7.10 15.87
N HIS A 386 -5.67 -8.21 16.07
CA HIS A 386 -6.86 -8.23 16.93
C HIS A 386 -6.49 -8.00 18.41
N PHE A 387 -5.32 -8.51 18.85
CA PHE A 387 -4.80 -8.25 20.18
C PHE A 387 -4.52 -6.77 20.39
N PHE A 388 -3.81 -6.11 19.47
CA PHE A 388 -3.48 -4.68 19.58
C PHE A 388 -4.72 -3.79 19.46
N LEU A 389 -5.66 -4.10 18.57
CA LEU A 389 -6.92 -3.36 18.43
C LEU A 389 -7.79 -3.46 19.70
N ALA A 390 -7.92 -4.66 20.27
CA ALA A 390 -8.63 -4.85 21.55
C ALA A 390 -7.89 -4.24 22.74
N ALA A 391 -6.55 -4.25 22.75
CA ALA A 391 -5.75 -3.57 23.78
C ALA A 391 -5.90 -2.04 23.69
N PHE A 392 -5.98 -1.47 22.49
CA PHE A 392 -6.21 -0.05 22.29
C PHE A 392 -7.63 0.36 22.68
N HIS A 393 -8.67 -0.41 22.29
CA HIS A 393 -10.02 -0.24 22.81
C HIS A 393 -10.04 -0.27 24.35
N ALA A 394 -9.47 -1.32 24.96
CA ALA A 394 -9.47 -1.50 26.41
C ALA A 394 -8.56 -0.50 27.17
N LEU A 395 -7.74 0.28 26.46
CA LEU A 395 -7.03 1.44 26.99
C LEU A 395 -7.97 2.66 26.97
N LEU A 396 -8.56 3.00 25.81
CA LEU A 396 -9.47 4.13 25.66
C LEU A 396 -10.71 4.00 26.56
N ALA A 397 -11.28 2.79 26.70
CA ALA A 397 -12.41 2.47 27.57
C ALA A 397 -12.10 2.63 29.08
N ARG A 398 -10.83 2.60 29.49
CA ARG A 398 -10.41 2.88 30.89
C ARG A 398 -10.02 4.34 31.10
N LEU A 399 -9.51 4.98 30.06
CA LEU A 399 -9.08 6.37 30.05
C LEU A 399 -10.20 7.35 29.71
N SER A 400 -11.41 6.90 29.41
CA SER A 400 -12.58 7.74 29.15
C SER A 400 -13.82 7.20 29.87
N ASP A 401 -14.87 8.02 29.91
CA ASP A 401 -16.20 7.68 30.43
C ASP A 401 -17.18 7.39 29.26
N ALA A 402 -16.65 6.86 28.15
CA ALA A 402 -17.46 6.49 26.99
C ALA A 402 -18.11 5.11 27.21
N GLU A 403 -19.41 4.99 26.94
CA GLU A 403 -20.10 3.69 26.89
C GLU A 403 -19.73 2.88 25.63
N GLU A 404 -19.29 3.57 24.57
CA GLU A 404 -18.99 2.98 23.27
C GLU A 404 -17.94 3.80 22.52
N ILE A 405 -17.07 3.11 21.76
CA ILE A 405 -15.96 3.72 21.02
C ILE A 405 -15.95 3.20 19.58
N ALA A 406 -15.82 4.13 18.63
CA ALA A 406 -15.46 3.86 17.24
C ALA A 406 -13.94 4.00 17.06
N ILE A 407 -13.30 3.01 16.42
CA ILE A 407 -11.88 3.04 16.06
C ILE A 407 -11.78 2.86 14.55
N GLY A 408 -11.26 3.86 13.84
CA GLY A 408 -10.89 3.71 12.43
C GLY A 408 -9.63 2.85 12.30
N ILE A 409 -9.71 1.73 11.57
CA ILE A 409 -8.55 0.95 11.15
C ILE A 409 -8.24 1.28 9.69
N SER A 410 -6.96 1.24 9.30
CA SER A 410 -6.58 1.40 7.89
C SER A 410 -6.70 0.06 7.17
N ASP A 411 -7.36 0.07 6.00
CA ASP A 411 -7.27 -1.00 5.01
C ASP A 411 -6.41 -0.53 3.83
N SER A 412 -5.67 -1.44 3.20
CA SER A 412 -4.85 -1.13 2.02
C SER A 412 -5.69 -0.87 0.76
N ASN A 413 -6.93 -1.39 0.72
CA ASN A 413 -7.92 -1.18 -0.34
C ASN A 413 -7.38 -1.46 -1.77
N ARG A 414 -6.60 -2.55 -1.89
CA ARG A 414 -5.96 -3.04 -3.12
C ARG A 414 -6.50 -4.41 -3.55
N PRO A 415 -7.80 -4.55 -3.89
CA PRO A 415 -8.39 -5.84 -4.23
C PRO A 415 -8.06 -6.32 -5.65
N GLN A 416 -7.80 -5.41 -6.61
CA GLN A 416 -7.50 -5.77 -7.99
C GLN A 416 -6.05 -6.26 -8.17
N GLN A 417 -5.83 -7.18 -9.11
CA GLN A 417 -4.50 -7.60 -9.53
C GLN A 417 -3.66 -6.38 -9.99
N GLY A 418 -2.35 -6.43 -9.77
CA GLY A 418 -1.43 -5.32 -10.07
C GLY A 418 -1.40 -4.18 -9.03
N THR A 419 -2.52 -3.85 -8.36
CA THR A 419 -2.57 -2.72 -7.41
C THR A 419 -1.64 -2.83 -6.19
N MET A 420 -1.22 -4.06 -5.82
CA MET A 420 -0.18 -4.30 -4.80
C MET A 420 1.25 -3.92 -5.25
N GLN A 421 1.46 -3.63 -6.53
CA GLN A 421 2.72 -3.15 -7.12
C GLN A 421 2.57 -1.72 -7.70
N SER A 422 1.47 -1.05 -7.38
CA SER A 422 1.14 0.30 -7.83
C SER A 422 1.46 1.34 -6.75
N LEU A 423 1.98 2.49 -7.15
CA LEU A 423 2.08 3.67 -6.27
C LEU A 423 0.79 4.49 -6.37
N GLY A 424 0.36 5.09 -5.27
CA GLY A 424 -0.92 5.80 -5.18
C GLY A 424 -1.42 6.00 -3.75
N ALA A 425 -2.54 6.70 -3.61
CA ALA A 425 -3.26 6.92 -2.35
C ALA A 425 -4.49 5.98 -2.26
N PHE A 426 -4.24 4.68 -2.08
CA PHE A 426 -5.29 3.64 -2.10
C PHE A 426 -5.98 3.50 -0.73
N ALA A 427 -5.22 3.62 0.36
CA ALA A 427 -5.63 3.29 1.71
C ALA A 427 -6.99 3.90 2.13
N ASN A 428 -7.86 3.08 2.72
CA ASN A 428 -9.20 3.45 3.17
C ASN A 428 -9.33 3.34 4.70
N ILE A 429 -10.30 4.03 5.29
CA ILE A 429 -10.59 3.97 6.72
C ILE A 429 -11.85 3.12 6.95
N VAL A 430 -11.69 2.07 7.75
CA VAL A 430 -12.75 1.11 8.09
C VAL A 430 -13.12 1.31 9.57
N PRO A 431 -14.32 1.81 9.91
CA PRO A 431 -14.68 2.10 11.29
C PRO A 431 -15.14 0.84 12.03
N ILE A 432 -14.57 0.56 13.21
CA ILE A 432 -14.90 -0.58 14.07
C ILE A 432 -15.51 -0.10 15.40
N ARG A 433 -16.75 -0.53 15.69
CA ARG A 433 -17.57 -0.11 16.85
C ARG A 433 -17.53 -1.12 17.99
N GLY A 434 -17.28 -0.69 19.23
CA GLY A 434 -17.27 -1.56 20.41
C GLY A 434 -17.69 -0.90 21.72
N SER A 435 -18.49 -1.60 22.51
CA SER A 435 -19.02 -1.21 23.82
C SER A 435 -17.97 -1.37 24.93
N CYS A 436 -17.91 -0.40 25.84
CA CYS A 436 -16.88 -0.27 26.87
C CYS A 436 -17.22 -1.00 28.17
N ASP A 437 -17.63 -2.26 28.08
CA ASP A 437 -17.91 -3.10 29.25
C ASP A 437 -16.59 -3.58 29.90
N LEU A 438 -16.16 -2.84 30.92
CA LEU A 438 -14.93 -3.12 31.68
C LEU A 438 -14.98 -4.41 32.51
N SER A 439 -16.13 -5.08 32.62
CA SER A 439 -16.24 -6.40 33.26
C SER A 439 -15.79 -7.55 32.35
N GLN A 440 -15.69 -7.32 31.03
CA GLN A 440 -15.39 -8.38 30.08
C GLN A 440 -13.96 -8.90 30.20
N ARG A 441 -13.83 -10.22 30.07
CA ARG A 441 -12.52 -10.87 29.94
C ARG A 441 -11.89 -10.43 28.62
N PHE A 442 -10.62 -10.02 28.67
CA PHE A 442 -9.89 -9.50 27.52
C PHE A 442 -9.89 -10.44 26.29
N ASN A 443 -9.93 -11.76 26.51
CA ASN A 443 -10.01 -12.72 25.41
C ASN A 443 -11.38 -12.78 24.72
N THR A 444 -12.46 -12.36 25.38
CA THR A 444 -13.77 -12.13 24.75
C THR A 444 -13.68 -10.89 23.85
N VAL A 445 -13.21 -9.76 24.39
CA VAL A 445 -13.04 -8.49 23.65
C VAL A 445 -12.15 -8.69 22.42
N MET A 446 -11.05 -9.44 22.53
CA MET A 446 -10.14 -9.75 21.42
C MET A 446 -10.77 -10.61 20.32
N LYS A 447 -11.76 -11.46 20.65
CA LYS A 447 -12.49 -12.25 19.65
C LYS A 447 -13.57 -11.42 18.96
N ASP A 448 -14.38 -10.72 19.75
CA ASP A 448 -15.39 -9.76 19.27
C ASP A 448 -14.78 -8.72 18.31
N TYR A 449 -13.64 -8.12 18.65
CA TYR A 449 -12.94 -7.20 17.76
C TYR A 449 -12.36 -7.88 16.50
N GLY A 450 -11.97 -9.16 16.58
CA GLY A 450 -11.54 -9.93 15.42
C GLY A 450 -12.68 -10.26 14.46
N GLU A 451 -13.84 -10.65 15.00
CA GLU A 451 -15.06 -10.94 14.23
C GLU A 451 -15.61 -9.65 13.59
N LYS A 452 -15.66 -8.55 14.35
CA LYS A 452 -16.04 -7.22 13.83
C LYS A 452 -15.11 -6.73 12.74
N ALA A 453 -13.79 -6.84 12.92
CA ALA A 453 -12.83 -6.45 11.89
C ALA A 453 -12.94 -7.33 10.64
N ALA A 454 -13.08 -8.64 10.80
CA ALA A 454 -13.22 -9.57 9.67
C ALA A 454 -14.52 -9.34 8.86
N ALA A 455 -15.63 -8.97 9.52
CA ALA A 455 -16.87 -8.61 8.84
C ALA A 455 -16.79 -7.23 8.17
N ALA A 456 -16.19 -6.23 8.84
CA ALA A 456 -16.01 -4.89 8.30
C ALA A 456 -15.07 -4.87 7.07
N LEU A 457 -14.03 -5.69 7.06
CA LEU A 457 -13.10 -5.84 5.94
C LEU A 457 -13.69 -6.57 4.72
N GLN A 458 -14.85 -7.24 4.85
CA GLN A 458 -15.61 -7.72 3.68
C GLN A 458 -16.34 -6.59 2.95
N HIS A 459 -16.43 -5.42 3.57
CA HIS A 459 -17.11 -4.22 3.06
C HIS A 459 -16.19 -2.98 3.04
N SER A 460 -14.86 -3.17 3.11
CA SER A 460 -13.86 -2.08 3.05
C SER A 460 -13.65 -1.50 1.65
N ASN A 461 -14.25 -2.12 0.63
CA ASN A 461 -14.35 -1.56 -0.72
C ASN A 461 -15.15 -0.26 -0.78
N VAL A 462 -16.02 0.01 0.21
CA VAL A 462 -16.77 1.27 0.33
C VAL A 462 -15.85 2.36 0.90
N PRO A 463 -15.54 3.43 0.15
CA PRO A 463 -14.70 4.53 0.64
C PRO A 463 -15.33 5.22 1.86
N PHE A 464 -14.51 5.54 2.87
CA PHE A 464 -14.97 6.17 4.10
C PHE A 464 -15.76 7.48 3.87
N HIS A 465 -15.41 8.24 2.83
CA HIS A 465 -16.14 9.45 2.42
C HIS A 465 -17.63 9.18 2.10
N LEU A 466 -17.97 8.01 1.52
CA LEU A 466 -19.35 7.62 1.26
C LEU A 466 -20.09 7.16 2.53
N LEU A 467 -19.38 6.76 3.58
CA LEU A 467 -19.95 6.42 4.90
C LEU A 467 -20.24 7.67 5.76
N LEU A 468 -19.65 8.82 5.41
CA LEU A 468 -19.91 10.11 6.07
C LEU A 468 -21.06 10.90 5.43
N SER A 469 -21.50 10.51 4.23
CA SER A 469 -22.41 11.29 3.38
C SER A 469 -23.74 10.59 3.04
N LYS A 470 -23.96 9.35 3.49
CA LYS A 470 -25.16 8.55 3.17
C LYS A 470 -25.68 7.70 4.32
#